data_AF-A0AAD4GTM0-F1
#
_entry.id   AF-A0AAD4GTM0-F1
#
_cell.length_a   1.000
_cell.length_b   1.000
_cell.length_c   1.000
_cell.angle_alpha   90.00
_cell.angle_beta   90.00
_cell.angle_gamma   90.00
#
_symmetry.space_group_name_H-M   'P 1'
#
loop_
_entity.id
_entity.type
_entity.pdbx_description
1 polymer ?
#
loop_
_entity_poly.entity_id
_entity_poly.type
_entity_poly.pdbx_seq_one_letter_code
_entity_poly.pdbx_strand_id
1 'polypeptide(L)'
;MTVTRNRHCWECLGRSLVCDFGRPQCKRCVASGIDCPGYGDVKPVRLKWLAPGRVKSRKDKSKKSDPTTSTEITQAVTTPNGVANPPKELQTDFHAFVQATEYYNTCIFPDLVSNLGQNASVCPITPPIFQMAIATHPDYIRLVIVCMTLSHRINRSRDDAACPTLARSFFHYRGQLIRSLRDDF
;
A
#
# COMPACT_ATOMS: atom_id res chain seq x y z
N MET A 1 -2.15 -29.22 -32.51
CA MET A 1 -2.30 -28.01 -31.67
C MET A 1 -3.54 -28.17 -30.81
N THR A 2 -3.39 -28.63 -29.57
CA THR A 2 -4.50 -28.83 -28.63
C THR A 2 -4.85 -27.50 -27.96
N VAL A 3 -5.87 -26.80 -28.48
CA VAL A 3 -6.41 -25.60 -27.84
C VAL A 3 -6.93 -26.00 -26.46
N THR A 4 -6.23 -25.58 -25.41
CA THR A 4 -6.71 -25.71 -24.02
C THR A 4 -7.97 -24.89 -23.91
N ARG A 5 -9.14 -25.53 -24.09
CA ARG A 5 -10.43 -24.87 -23.92
C ARG A 5 -10.46 -24.29 -22.52
N ASN A 6 -10.38 -22.95 -22.42
CA ASN A 6 -10.63 -22.25 -21.18
C ASN A 6 -12.03 -22.65 -20.72
N ARG A 7 -12.06 -23.57 -19.75
CA ARG A 7 -13.28 -23.88 -19.05
C ARG A 7 -13.59 -22.60 -18.25
N HIS A 8 -14.78 -22.07 -18.09
CA HIS A 8 -15.06 -20.76 -17.47
C HIS A 8 -14.92 -19.56 -18.41
N CYS A 9 -15.94 -18.71 -18.37
CA CYS A 9 -15.86 -17.38 -18.93
C CYS A 9 -14.93 -16.50 -18.07
N TRP A 10 -14.41 -15.41 -18.65
CA TRP A 10 -13.48 -14.53 -17.95
C TRP A 10 -14.06 -13.86 -16.69
N GLU A 11 -15.38 -13.69 -16.60
CA GLU A 11 -16.03 -13.16 -15.38
C GLU A 11 -16.02 -14.18 -14.25
N CYS A 12 -16.46 -15.41 -14.51
CA CYS A 12 -16.48 -16.48 -13.51
C CYS A 12 -15.06 -16.85 -13.07
N LEU A 13 -14.10 -16.87 -14.00
CA LEU A 13 -12.70 -17.08 -13.68
C LEU A 13 -12.16 -15.98 -12.75
N GLY A 14 -12.45 -14.70 -13.04
CA GLY A 14 -12.04 -13.57 -12.21
C GLY A 14 -12.73 -13.49 -10.85
N ARG A 15 -13.87 -14.16 -10.68
CA ARG A 15 -14.60 -14.27 -9.39
C ARG A 15 -14.36 -15.60 -8.66
N SER A 16 -13.55 -16.50 -9.22
CA SER A 16 -13.37 -17.87 -8.71
C SER A 16 -14.70 -18.62 -8.54
N LEU A 17 -15.64 -18.44 -9.47
CA LEU A 17 -16.95 -19.11 -9.47
C LEU A 17 -16.97 -20.23 -10.51
N VAL A 18 -17.63 -21.34 -10.18
CA VAL A 18 -17.96 -22.40 -11.16
C VAL A 18 -18.79 -21.80 -12.30
N CYS A 19 -18.38 -21.99 -13.55
CA CYS A 19 -19.12 -21.50 -14.70
C CYS A 19 -20.08 -22.57 -15.20
N ASP A 20 -21.26 -22.16 -15.68
CA ASP A 20 -22.27 -23.06 -16.24
C ASP A 20 -22.11 -23.30 -17.76
N PHE A 21 -21.11 -22.67 -18.39
CA PHE A 21 -20.76 -22.87 -19.81
C PHE A 21 -21.86 -22.53 -20.82
N GLY A 22 -22.94 -21.86 -20.41
CA GLY A 22 -23.96 -21.35 -21.33
C GLY A 22 -23.34 -20.49 -22.43
N ARG A 23 -23.77 -20.73 -23.68
CA ARG A 23 -23.43 -19.91 -24.86
C ARG A 23 -24.71 -19.21 -25.33
N PRO A 24 -24.67 -17.93 -25.72
CA PRO A 24 -23.48 -17.04 -25.81
C PRO A 24 -22.99 -16.48 -24.47
N GLN A 25 -23.84 -16.48 -23.44
CA GLN A 25 -23.51 -15.97 -22.10
C GLN A 25 -23.81 -17.02 -21.02
N CYS A 26 -23.03 -16.99 -19.94
CA CYS A 26 -23.22 -17.87 -18.79
C CYS A 26 -24.46 -17.43 -17.97
N LYS A 27 -25.29 -18.36 -17.51
CA LYS A 27 -26.50 -18.09 -16.70
C LYS A 27 -26.15 -17.32 -15.43
N ARG A 28 -24.99 -17.59 -14.81
CA ARG A 28 -24.52 -16.83 -13.64
C ARG A 28 -24.26 -15.36 -13.94
N CYS A 29 -23.70 -15.08 -15.11
CA CYS A 29 -23.37 -13.74 -15.58
C CYS A 29 -24.67 -12.96 -15.79
N VAL A 30 -25.64 -13.58 -16.48
CA VAL A 30 -26.98 -13.05 -16.71
C VAL A 30 -27.72 -12.79 -15.39
N ALA A 31 -27.75 -13.76 -14.47
CA ALA A 31 -28.38 -13.61 -13.17
C ALA A 31 -27.74 -12.52 -12.30
N SER A 32 -26.45 -12.26 -12.50
CA SER A 32 -25.72 -11.18 -11.80
C SER A 32 -25.84 -9.82 -12.48
N GLY A 33 -26.56 -9.72 -13.61
CA GLY A 33 -26.72 -8.49 -14.39
C GLY A 33 -25.41 -7.98 -14.99
N ILE A 34 -24.48 -8.87 -15.35
CA ILE A 34 -23.18 -8.50 -15.91
C ILE A 34 -23.04 -9.07 -17.31
N ASP A 35 -22.55 -8.24 -18.22
CA ASP A 35 -22.21 -8.67 -19.57
C ASP A 35 -21.10 -9.72 -19.54
N CYS A 36 -21.45 -10.93 -19.96
CA CYS A 36 -20.52 -12.04 -20.00
C CYS A 36 -19.46 -11.78 -21.08
N PRO A 37 -18.17 -11.72 -20.74
CA PRO A 37 -17.08 -11.50 -21.70
C PRO A 37 -16.81 -12.70 -22.63
N GLY A 38 -17.51 -13.82 -22.41
CA GLY A 38 -17.29 -15.06 -23.15
C GLY A 38 -16.06 -15.86 -22.69
N TYR A 39 -15.65 -16.79 -23.55
CA TYR A 39 -14.70 -17.87 -23.27
C TYR A 39 -13.45 -17.84 -24.20
N GLY A 40 -13.18 -16.71 -24.85
CA GLY A 40 -12.06 -16.60 -25.79
C GLY A 40 -10.70 -16.80 -25.12
N ASP A 41 -9.66 -17.09 -25.90
CA ASP A 41 -8.31 -17.35 -25.38
C ASP A 41 -7.63 -16.09 -24.84
N VAL A 42 -8.03 -14.92 -25.33
CA VAL A 42 -7.51 -13.62 -24.90
C VAL A 42 -8.39 -13.06 -23.78
N LYS A 43 -7.74 -12.71 -22.65
CA LYS A 43 -8.39 -12.03 -21.53
C LYS A 43 -8.82 -10.62 -21.96
N PRO A 44 -10.11 -10.27 -21.91
CA PRO A 44 -10.55 -8.94 -22.29
C PRO A 44 -10.03 -7.90 -21.31
N VAL A 45 -9.59 -6.76 -21.85
CA VAL A 45 -9.12 -5.61 -21.08
C VAL A 45 -10.33 -4.99 -20.37
N ARG A 46 -10.25 -4.90 -19.04
CA ARG A 46 -11.32 -4.37 -18.17
C ARG A 46 -10.91 -3.10 -17.44
N LEU A 47 -9.98 -2.35 -18.02
CA LEU A 47 -9.54 -1.08 -17.46
C LEU A 47 -10.65 -0.05 -17.69
N LYS A 48 -11.32 0.34 -16.60
CA LYS A 48 -12.20 1.50 -16.58
C LYS A 48 -11.47 2.64 -15.92
N TRP A 49 -11.14 3.67 -16.70
CA TRP A 49 -10.65 4.92 -16.14
C TRP A 49 -11.69 5.46 -15.17
N LEU A 50 -11.29 5.63 -13.92
CA LEU A 50 -12.10 6.28 -12.90
C LEU A 50 -11.78 7.77 -12.94
N ALA A 51 -12.80 8.61 -12.76
CA ALA A 51 -12.58 10.03 -12.60
C ALA A 51 -11.64 10.29 -11.40
N PRO A 52 -10.79 11.32 -11.44
CA PRO A 52 -9.96 11.71 -10.30
C PRO A 52 -10.80 11.79 -9.01
N GLY A 53 -10.33 11.19 -7.92
CA GLY A 53 -11.03 11.16 -6.62
C GLY A 53 -12.04 10.02 -6.44
N ARG A 54 -12.35 9.22 -7.47
CA ARG A 54 -13.15 7.99 -7.33
C ARG A 54 -12.23 6.78 -7.19
N VAL A 55 -12.05 6.28 -5.96
CA VAL A 55 -11.36 5.00 -5.73
C VAL A 55 -12.40 3.92 -5.45
N LYS A 56 -12.43 2.85 -6.27
CA LYS A 56 -13.17 1.63 -5.91
C LYS A 56 -12.22 0.72 -5.14
N SER A 57 -12.18 0.84 -3.81
CA SER A 57 -11.71 -0.31 -3.03
C SER A 57 -12.79 -1.38 -3.12
N ARG A 58 -12.38 -2.62 -3.41
CA ARG A 58 -13.29 -3.75 -3.27
C ARG A 58 -13.59 -3.84 -1.78
N LYS A 59 -14.77 -3.35 -1.36
CA LYS A 59 -15.26 -3.60 -0.01
C LYS A 59 -15.36 -5.11 0.13
N ASP A 60 -14.47 -5.69 0.94
CA ASP A 60 -14.65 -7.07 1.32
C ASP A 60 -16.02 -7.17 1.98
N LYS A 61 -16.83 -8.11 1.50
CA LYS A 61 -18.21 -8.25 1.96
C LYS A 61 -18.14 -8.89 3.33
N SER A 62 -17.81 -8.08 4.35
CA SER A 62 -17.97 -8.42 5.76
C SER A 62 -19.36 -9.03 5.93
N LYS A 63 -19.40 -10.28 6.40
CA LYS A 63 -20.64 -10.93 6.82
C LYS A 63 -21.24 -10.06 7.93
N LYS A 64 -22.39 -9.46 7.64
CA LYS A 64 -23.20 -8.76 8.64
C LYS A 64 -23.61 -9.76 9.72
N SER A 65 -23.24 -9.49 10.96
CA SER A 65 -23.97 -9.94 12.15
C SER A 65 -24.53 -8.69 12.83
N ASP A 66 -25.84 -8.69 13.04
CA ASP A 66 -26.65 -7.60 13.61
C ASP A 66 -26.44 -7.44 15.15
N PRO A 67 -26.99 -6.37 15.76
CA PRO A 67 -26.50 -5.75 17.00
C PRO A 67 -27.30 -6.12 18.26
N THR A 68 -26.62 -6.13 19.42
CA THR A 68 -27.23 -6.05 20.77
C THR A 68 -26.21 -5.38 21.70
N THR A 69 -26.33 -4.08 21.96
CA THR A 69 -26.92 -3.44 23.18
C THR A 69 -26.07 -3.58 24.45
N SER A 70 -25.42 -2.45 24.79
CA SER A 70 -25.04 -1.88 26.11
C SER A 70 -24.40 -2.76 27.18
N THR A 71 -23.31 -2.26 27.80
CA THR A 71 -23.32 -1.78 29.21
C THR A 71 -22.01 -1.06 29.51
N GLU A 72 -22.13 0.19 29.97
CA GLU A 72 -21.08 0.97 30.63
C GLU A 72 -20.73 0.34 31.98
N ILE A 73 -19.43 0.16 32.28
CA ILE A 73 -18.94 0.23 33.67
C ILE A 73 -17.59 0.96 33.67
N THR A 74 -17.64 2.18 34.17
CA THR A 74 -16.55 2.97 34.72
C THR A 74 -15.90 2.24 35.89
N GLN A 75 -14.58 2.13 35.91
CA GLN A 75 -13.82 2.10 37.17
C GLN A 75 -12.39 2.59 36.95
N ALA A 76 -12.15 3.80 37.45
CA ALA A 76 -10.83 4.35 37.67
C ALA A 76 -10.20 3.65 38.89
N VAL A 77 -8.96 3.19 38.73
CA VAL A 77 -8.09 2.82 39.85
C VAL A 77 -6.83 3.66 39.74
N THR A 78 -6.68 4.53 40.73
CA THR A 78 -5.54 5.41 40.95
C THR A 78 -4.48 4.64 41.74
N THR A 79 -3.27 4.50 41.21
CA THR A 79 -2.05 4.39 42.01
C THR A 79 -0.88 5.11 41.32
N PRO A 80 0.05 5.68 42.10
CA PRO A 80 0.95 6.76 41.70
C PRO A 80 2.29 6.23 41.14
N ASN A 81 3.02 7.12 40.46
CA ASN A 81 4.34 6.92 39.85
C ASN A 81 4.33 6.23 38.49
N GLY A 82 3.77 6.91 37.50
CA GLY A 82 4.06 6.65 36.09
C GLY A 82 4.66 7.91 35.48
N VAL A 83 5.93 7.84 35.10
CA VAL A 83 6.53 8.79 34.15
C VAL A 83 5.52 8.96 33.02
N ALA A 84 5.06 10.20 32.82
CA ALA A 84 4.09 10.51 31.80
C ALA A 84 4.60 9.94 30.47
N ASN A 85 3.96 8.86 30.00
CA ASN A 85 4.16 8.41 28.64
C ASN A 85 3.75 9.59 27.76
N PRO A 86 4.65 10.18 26.94
CA PRO A 86 4.24 11.20 26.01
C PRO A 86 3.14 10.61 25.12
N PRO A 87 2.12 11.41 24.74
CA PRO A 87 1.05 10.96 23.86
C PRO A 87 1.66 10.27 22.64
N LYS A 88 0.97 9.24 22.11
CA LYS A 88 1.28 8.63 20.82
C LYS A 88 1.09 9.67 19.72
N GLU A 89 1.98 10.64 19.65
CA GLU A 89 2.15 11.50 18.49
C GLU A 89 2.48 10.56 17.35
N LEU A 90 1.63 10.60 16.33
CA LEU A 90 2.01 10.18 14.99
C LEU A 90 3.43 10.70 14.76
N GLN A 91 4.43 9.82 14.68
CA GLN A 91 5.82 10.21 14.44
C GLN A 91 5.81 11.34 13.41
N THR A 92 6.28 12.53 13.80
CA THR A 92 6.22 13.70 12.93
C THR A 92 6.91 13.38 11.59
N ASP A 93 6.49 14.01 10.49
CA ASP A 93 7.09 13.75 9.17
C ASP A 93 8.63 13.93 9.21
N PHE A 94 9.10 14.82 10.08
CA PHE A 94 10.51 15.00 10.41
C PHE A 94 11.16 13.75 11.03
N HIS A 95 10.53 13.18 12.07
CA HIS A 95 11.03 11.97 12.71
C HIS A 95 11.06 10.78 11.74
N ALA A 96 10.03 10.64 10.91
CA ALA A 96 10.01 9.61 9.87
C ALA A 96 11.16 9.79 8.87
N PHE A 97 11.49 11.03 8.51
CA PHE A 97 12.61 11.34 7.64
C PHE A 97 13.98 11.06 8.27
N VAL A 98 14.16 11.38 9.57
CA VAL A 98 15.38 11.03 10.32
C VAL A 98 15.58 9.51 10.33
N GLN A 99 14.55 8.75 10.73
CA GLN A 99 14.62 7.29 10.75
C GLN A 99 14.87 6.69 9.36
N ALA A 100 14.25 7.25 8.32
CA ALA A 100 14.48 6.81 6.96
C ALA A 100 15.93 7.08 6.51
N THR A 101 16.51 8.20 6.92
CA THR A 101 17.90 8.54 6.59
C THR A 101 18.88 7.57 7.23
N GLU A 102 18.70 7.28 8.53
CA GLU A 102 19.51 6.29 9.25
C GLU A 102 19.38 4.90 8.63
N TYR A 103 18.15 4.48 8.32
CA TYR A 103 17.90 3.19 7.70
C TYR A 103 18.47 3.12 6.28
N TYR A 104 18.38 4.20 5.49
CA TYR A 104 18.98 4.26 4.17
C TYR A 104 20.49 4.04 4.25
N ASN A 105 21.19 4.78 5.11
CA ASN A 105 22.64 4.67 5.25
C ASN A 105 23.10 3.29 5.74
N THR A 106 22.34 2.66 6.63
CA THR A 106 22.74 1.40 7.27
C THR A 106 22.31 0.15 6.51
N CYS A 107 21.17 0.19 5.81
CA CYS A 107 20.60 -0.98 5.17
C CYS A 107 20.57 -0.88 3.64
N ILE A 108 20.15 0.26 3.09
CA ILE A 108 19.92 0.38 1.64
C ILE A 108 21.21 0.74 0.90
N PHE A 109 21.99 1.68 1.43
CA PHE A 109 23.23 2.14 0.80
C PHE A 109 24.24 1.00 0.59
N PRO A 110 24.52 0.11 1.57
CA PRO A 110 25.42 -1.02 1.35
C PRO A 110 24.91 -1.98 0.27
N ASP A 111 23.60 -2.22 0.22
CA ASP A 111 22.99 -3.04 -0.83
C ASP A 111 23.12 -2.39 -2.20
N LEU A 112 22.92 -1.07 -2.31
CA LEU A 112 23.07 -0.34 -3.57
C LEU A 112 24.51 -0.38 -4.06
N VAL A 113 25.49 -0.15 -3.18
CA VAL A 113 26.92 -0.24 -3.53
C VAL A 113 27.28 -1.66 -3.97
N SER A 114 26.77 -2.68 -3.28
CA SER A 114 27.05 -4.07 -3.62
C SER A 114 26.48 -4.49 -4.98
N ASN A 115 25.28 -4.01 -5.34
CA ASN A 115 24.60 -4.39 -6.58
C ASN A 115 24.95 -3.50 -7.79
N LEU A 116 25.23 -2.22 -7.57
CA LEU A 116 25.47 -1.24 -8.65
C LEU A 116 26.93 -0.82 -8.75
N GLY A 117 27.78 -1.19 -7.79
CA GLY A 117 29.15 -0.72 -7.68
C GLY A 117 29.27 0.68 -7.08
N GLN A 118 30.51 1.11 -6.86
CA GLN A 118 30.81 2.46 -6.36
C GLN A 118 30.56 3.49 -7.50
N ASN A 119 29.55 4.35 -7.32
CA ASN A 119 29.23 5.40 -8.29
C ASN A 119 28.96 6.71 -7.56
N ALA A 120 29.36 7.85 -8.14
CA ALA A 120 29.15 9.18 -7.54
C ALA A 120 27.67 9.52 -7.29
N SER A 121 26.75 8.86 -7.99
CA SER A 121 25.30 8.98 -7.82
C SER A 121 24.74 8.21 -6.61
N VAL A 122 25.48 7.24 -6.07
CA VAL A 122 25.08 6.44 -4.91
C VAL A 122 25.96 6.87 -3.74
N CYS A 123 25.44 7.74 -2.89
CA CYS A 123 26.14 8.25 -1.72
C CYS A 123 25.31 8.05 -0.44
N PRO A 124 25.98 7.96 0.72
CA PRO A 124 25.29 8.04 2.01
C PRO A 124 24.76 9.47 2.21
N ILE A 125 23.63 9.57 2.89
CA ILE A 125 23.04 10.84 3.28
C ILE A 125 23.78 11.33 4.52
N THR A 126 24.73 12.25 4.32
CA THR A 126 25.50 12.87 5.40
C THR A 126 24.72 14.02 6.05
N PRO A 127 25.10 14.47 7.27
CA PRO A 127 24.42 15.59 7.92
C PRO A 127 24.31 16.87 7.06
N PRO A 128 25.33 17.28 6.27
CA PRO A 128 25.20 18.40 5.34
C PRO A 128 24.12 18.18 4.27
N ILE A 129 24.05 16.98 3.68
CA ILE A 129 23.03 16.63 2.68
C ILE A 129 21.65 16.62 3.32
N PHE A 130 21.52 16.07 4.53
CA PHE A 130 20.27 16.04 5.29
C PHE A 130 19.77 17.46 5.61
N GLN A 131 20.65 18.35 6.08
CA GLN A 131 20.32 19.74 6.35
C GLN A 131 19.91 20.48 5.08
N MET A 132 20.65 20.29 3.97
CA MET A 132 20.29 20.83 2.67
C MET A 132 18.91 20.35 2.21
N ALA A 133 18.62 19.05 2.35
CA ALA A 133 17.31 18.46 2.01
C ALA A 133 16.14 19.07 2.80
N ILE A 134 16.38 19.57 4.01
CA ILE A 134 15.35 20.23 4.84
C ILE A 134 15.25 21.72 4.51
N ALA A 135 16.38 22.40 4.34
CA ALA A 135 16.43 23.84 4.24
C ALA A 135 16.08 24.37 2.84
N THR A 136 16.44 23.64 1.78
CA THR A 136 16.42 24.17 0.41
C THR A 136 15.61 23.34 -0.57
N HIS A 137 15.20 22.12 -0.21
CA HIS A 137 14.55 21.20 -1.13
C HIS A 137 13.06 21.02 -0.83
N PRO A 138 12.22 20.82 -1.86
CA PRO A 138 10.80 20.56 -1.65
C PRO A 138 10.54 19.21 -0.98
N ASP A 139 9.35 19.07 -0.40
CA ASP A 139 8.95 17.94 0.43
C ASP A 139 9.07 16.58 -0.27
N TYR A 140 8.84 16.52 -1.58
CA TYR A 140 8.93 15.27 -2.33
C TYR A 140 10.33 14.63 -2.27
N ILE A 141 11.40 15.42 -2.11
CA ILE A 141 12.76 14.91 -1.94
C ILE A 141 12.89 14.14 -0.62
N ARG A 142 12.27 14.61 0.45
CA ARG A 142 12.28 13.93 1.74
C ARG A 142 11.34 12.73 1.73
N LEU A 143 10.15 12.90 1.15
CA LEU A 143 9.12 11.86 1.07
C LEU A 143 9.54 10.67 0.20
N VAL A 144 10.37 10.87 -0.84
CA VAL A 144 10.86 9.75 -1.66
C VAL A 144 11.80 8.85 -0.85
N ILE A 145 12.66 9.42 0.01
CA ILE A 145 13.53 8.65 0.92
C ILE A 145 12.68 7.83 1.89
N VAL A 146 11.65 8.42 2.50
CA VAL A 146 10.72 7.72 3.39
C VAL A 146 9.99 6.58 2.67
N CYS A 147 9.48 6.83 1.46
CA CYS A 147 8.80 5.79 0.67
C CYS A 147 9.74 4.65 0.29
N MET A 148 10.97 4.97 -0.12
CA MET A 148 11.99 3.98 -0.49
C MET A 148 12.34 3.09 0.70
N THR A 149 12.54 3.66 1.89
CA THR A 149 12.84 2.88 3.10
C THR A 149 11.70 1.98 3.54
N LEU A 150 10.46 2.47 3.52
CA LEU A 150 9.30 1.65 3.87
C LEU A 150 9.11 0.50 2.88
N SER A 151 9.28 0.75 1.58
CA SER A 151 9.22 -0.29 0.54
C SER A 151 10.31 -1.35 0.74
N HIS A 152 11.55 -0.92 1.00
CA HIS A 152 12.66 -1.82 1.27
C HIS A 152 12.37 -2.70 2.51
N ARG A 153 11.87 -2.10 3.59
CA ARG A 153 11.49 -2.83 4.81
C ARG A 153 10.41 -3.87 4.53
N ILE A 154 9.30 -3.48 3.87
CA ILE A 154 8.21 -4.40 3.49
C ILE A 154 8.73 -5.58 2.67
N ASN A 155 9.65 -5.34 1.73
CA ASN A 155 10.20 -6.39 0.89
C ASN A 155 11.16 -7.33 1.66
N ARG A 156 11.86 -6.81 2.66
CA ARG A 156 12.75 -7.58 3.55
C ARG A 156 11.99 -8.31 4.67
N SER A 157 10.82 -7.80 5.08
CA SER A 157 10.06 -8.24 6.25
C SER A 157 8.75 -8.95 5.86
N ARG A 158 8.83 -9.93 4.92
CA ARG A 158 7.64 -10.60 4.39
C ARG A 158 6.81 -11.38 5.44
N ASP A 159 7.45 -11.82 6.53
CA ASP A 159 6.81 -12.57 7.63
C ASP A 159 6.74 -11.77 8.96
N ASP A 160 7.04 -10.47 8.93
CA ASP A 160 7.02 -9.63 10.13
C ASP A 160 5.60 -9.14 10.45
N ALA A 161 5.20 -9.26 11.72
CA ALA A 161 3.93 -8.75 12.25
C ALA A 161 3.77 -7.23 12.04
N ALA A 162 4.87 -6.50 11.83
CA ALA A 162 4.86 -5.07 11.51
C ALA A 162 4.44 -4.74 10.06
N CYS A 163 4.37 -5.72 9.15
CA CYS A 163 4.14 -5.51 7.72
C CYS A 163 2.86 -4.70 7.39
N PRO A 164 1.68 -4.93 8.03
CA PRO A 164 0.48 -4.12 7.77
C PRO A 164 0.64 -2.65 8.17
N THR A 165 1.34 -2.38 9.27
CA THR A 165 1.62 -1.01 9.75
C THR A 165 2.56 -0.29 8.79
N LEU A 166 3.62 -0.97 8.34
CA LEU A 166 4.55 -0.43 7.34
C LEU A 166 3.85 -0.11 6.02
N ALA A 167 2.97 -1.01 5.55
CA ALA A 167 2.19 -0.79 4.34
C ALA A 167 1.27 0.44 4.46
N ARG A 168 0.60 0.61 5.61
CA ARG A 168 -0.23 1.79 5.86
C ARG A 168 0.59 3.08 5.82
N SER A 169 1.74 3.10 6.49
CA SER A 169 2.65 4.25 6.45
C SER A 169 3.16 4.52 5.03
N PHE A 170 3.50 3.47 4.28
CA PHE A 170 3.97 3.60 2.89
C PHE A 170 2.91 4.28 2.01
N PHE A 171 1.66 3.82 2.04
CA PHE A 171 0.60 4.44 1.25
C PHE A 171 0.28 5.87 1.70
N HIS A 172 0.42 6.17 3.00
CA HIS A 172 0.25 7.51 3.52
C HIS A 172 1.30 8.48 2.93
N TYR A 173 2.60 8.17 3.09
CA TYR A 173 3.68 9.01 2.58
C TYR A 173 3.72 9.06 1.06
N ARG A 174 3.41 7.95 0.37
CA ARG A 174 3.29 7.94 -1.09
C ARG A 174 2.19 8.88 -1.59
N GLY A 175 1.08 8.96 -0.85
CA GLY A 175 0.01 9.92 -1.15
C GLY A 175 0.44 11.37 -0.94
N GLN A 176 1.26 11.65 0.08
CA GLN A 176 1.87 12.97 0.26
C GLN A 176 2.88 13.29 -0.86
N LEU A 177 3.74 12.34 -1.22
CA LEU A 177 4.76 12.48 -2.27
C LEU A 177 4.13 12.90 -3.61
N ILE A 178 3.07 12.22 -4.02
CA ILE A 178 2.37 12.52 -5.29
C ILE A 178 1.70 13.90 -5.26
N ARG A 179 1.26 14.37 -4.08
CA ARG A 179 0.68 15.70 -3.93
C ARG A 179 1.77 16.77 -3.98
N SER A 180 2.84 16.63 -3.20
CA SER A 180 3.97 17.56 -3.25
C SER A 180 4.56 17.66 -4.65
N LEU A 181 4.73 16.54 -5.37
CA LEU A 181 5.19 16.58 -6.77
C LEU A 181 4.23 17.34 -7.68
N ARG A 182 2.92 17.27 -7.45
CA ARG A 182 1.95 18.02 -8.24
C ARG A 182 2.01 19.51 -7.94
N ASP A 183 2.21 19.88 -6.68
CA ASP A 183 2.16 21.27 -6.26
C ASP A 183 3.40 22.06 -6.75
N ASP A 184 4.48 21.36 -7.13
CA ASP A 184 5.72 21.94 -7.66
C ASP A 184 5.78 22.05 -9.21
N PHE A 185 4.78 21.52 -9.95
CA PHE A 185 4.71 21.58 -11.43
C PHE A 185 3.36 22.13 -11.92
#